data_AF-A0A9D7K998-F1
#
_entry.id   AF-A0A9D7K998-F1
#
_cell.length_a   1.000
_cell.length_b   1.000
_cell.length_c   1.000
_cell.angle_alpha   90.00
_cell.angle_beta   90.00
_cell.angle_gamma   90.00
#
_symmetry.space_group_name_H-M   'P 1'
#
loop_
_entity.id
_entity.type
_entity.pdbx_description
1 polymer ?
#
loop_
_entity_poly.entity_id
_entity_poly.type
_entity_poly.pdbx_seq_one_letter_code
_entity_poly.pdbx_strand_id
1 'polypeptide(L)'
;MCNEKHTDRPGKKLDHEEAHEQEHKKFSRRDFLQSAGLMATGMAAMVNGIPMYALGNTFQMMPLSMLESDRVLVLIQLRGGNDGLNTVIDRFNSEYYNIRPSLAITESNLWALDQKNGMPNAMNSLKPMWEEGKMKVIHNVGIS
;
A
#
# COMPACT_ATOMS: atom_id res chain seq x y z
N MET A 1 12.12 10.70 -24.73
CA MET A 1 12.12 10.04 -23.41
C MET A 1 12.21 11.14 -22.36
N CYS A 2 11.19 11.28 -21.49
CA CYS A 2 11.05 12.41 -20.57
C CYS A 2 12.31 12.60 -19.71
N ASN A 3 13.02 13.70 -19.95
CA ASN A 3 14.30 14.00 -19.31
C ASN A 3 14.20 15.13 -18.27
N GLU A 4 12.98 15.43 -17.81
CA GLU A 4 12.75 16.40 -16.75
C GLU A 4 12.35 15.67 -15.47
N LYS A 5 13.28 15.67 -14.52
CA LYS A 5 13.01 15.26 -13.15
C LYS A 5 12.17 16.35 -12.48
N HIS A 6 10.84 16.29 -12.61
CA HIS A 6 9.89 17.03 -11.76
C HIS A 6 10.07 16.58 -10.30
N THR A 7 11.10 17.10 -9.65
CA THR A 7 11.51 16.66 -8.31
C THR A 7 10.93 17.53 -7.21
N ASP A 8 10.43 18.71 -7.57
CA ASP A 8 9.86 19.65 -6.62
C ASP A 8 8.43 20.03 -6.99
N ARG A 9 7.50 19.56 -6.17
CA ARG A 9 6.06 19.86 -6.28
C ARG A 9 5.71 20.82 -5.13
N PRO A 10 5.29 22.06 -5.42
CA PRO A 10 4.80 22.98 -4.41
C PRO A 10 3.75 22.29 -3.50
N GLY A 11 3.86 22.50 -2.19
CA GLY A 11 2.93 21.93 -1.20
C GLY A 11 3.16 20.47 -0.76
N LYS A 12 4.17 19.78 -1.31
CA LYS A 12 4.55 18.41 -0.87
C LYS A 12 5.14 18.36 0.54
N LYS A 13 5.85 19.41 0.93
CA LYS A 13 6.64 19.49 2.16
C LYS A 13 6.20 20.73 2.95
N LEU A 14 6.52 20.75 4.24
CA LEU A 14 6.19 21.86 5.15
C LEU A 14 7.00 23.13 4.85
N ASP A 15 8.12 23.02 4.14
CA ASP A 15 8.93 24.16 3.67
C ASP A 15 8.18 25.05 2.66
N HIS A 16 7.17 24.50 1.98
CA HIS A 16 6.28 25.20 1.06
C HIS A 16 4.99 25.62 1.78
N GLU A 17 5.12 26.28 2.94
CA GLU A 17 4.03 26.56 3.89
C GLU A 17 2.70 26.96 3.22
N GLU A 18 2.72 28.02 2.41
CA GLU A 18 1.52 28.55 1.76
C GLU A 18 0.93 27.56 0.73
N ALA A 19 1.77 26.96 -0.12
CA ALA A 19 1.31 25.99 -1.12
C ALA A 19 0.81 24.68 -0.46
N HIS A 20 1.42 24.26 0.65
CA HIS A 20 1.03 23.09 1.44
C HIS A 20 -0.32 23.35 2.12
N GLU A 21 -0.50 24.52 2.74
CA GLU A 21 -1.76 24.89 3.37
C GLU A 21 -2.91 24.99 2.35
N GLN A 22 -2.67 25.60 1.19
CA GLN A 22 -3.65 25.69 0.12
C GLN A 22 -4.03 24.31 -0.44
N GLU A 23 -3.08 23.37 -0.53
CA GLU A 23 -3.37 21.98 -0.94
C GLU A 23 -4.28 21.27 0.08
N HIS A 24 -3.99 21.38 1.38
CA HIS A 24 -4.81 20.76 2.43
C HIS A 24 -6.17 21.43 2.63
N LYS A 25 -6.33 22.69 2.22
CA LYS A 25 -7.64 23.38 2.18
C LYS A 25 -8.54 22.84 1.08
N LYS A 26 -7.98 22.40 -0.05
CA LYS A 26 -8.74 21.81 -1.16
C LYS A 26 -9.17 20.37 -0.87
N PHE A 27 -8.32 19.59 -0.21
CA PHE A 27 -8.64 18.22 0.18
C PHE A 27 -7.92 17.84 1.47
N SER A 28 -8.69 17.69 2.55
CA SER A 28 -8.16 17.39 3.87
C SER A 28 -8.20 15.89 4.19
N ARG A 29 -7.43 15.48 5.20
CA ARG A 29 -7.49 14.11 5.75
C ARG A 29 -8.91 13.71 6.17
N ARG A 30 -9.70 14.67 6.66
CA ARG A 30 -11.10 14.45 7.05
C ARG A 30 -11.97 14.17 5.84
N ASP A 31 -11.79 14.92 4.77
CA ASP A 31 -12.54 14.72 3.53
C ASP A 31 -12.22 13.34 2.94
N PHE A 32 -10.95 12.93 2.95
CA PHE A 32 -10.55 11.56 2.59
C PHE A 32 -11.25 10.49 3.43
N LEU A 33 -11.25 10.62 4.77
CA LEU A 33 -11.89 9.65 5.66
C LEU A 33 -13.40 9.60 5.47
N GLN A 34 -14.05 10.74 5.22
CA GLN A 34 -15.48 10.80 4.92
C GLN A 34 -15.80 10.14 3.58
N SER A 35 -15.04 10.44 2.52
CA SER A 35 -15.19 9.79 1.22
C SER A 35 -14.95 8.28 1.29
N ALA A 36 -13.90 7.85 1.99
CA ALA A 36 -13.59 6.43 2.20
C ALA A 36 -14.68 5.72 3.02
N GLY A 37 -15.22 6.38 4.07
CA GLY A 37 -16.32 5.86 4.87
C GLY A 37 -17.60 5.68 4.05
N LEU A 38 -18.00 6.68 3.26
CA LEU A 38 -19.17 6.61 2.38
C LEU A 38 -19.01 5.49 1.33
N MET A 39 -17.81 5.32 0.78
CA MET A 39 -17.49 4.24 -0.13
C MET A 39 -17.65 2.87 0.54
N ALA A 40 -17.09 2.68 1.74
CA ALA A 40 -17.19 1.44 2.50
C ALA A 40 -18.64 1.09 2.86
N THR A 41 -19.45 2.07 3.27
CA THR A 41 -20.89 1.89 3.53
C THR A 41 -21.65 1.54 2.26
N GLY A 42 -21.36 2.20 1.13
CA GLY A 42 -21.96 1.87 -0.17
C GLY A 42 -21.63 0.45 -0.63
N MET A 43 -20.40 -0.02 -0.36
CA MET A 43 -20.00 -1.41 -0.62
C MET A 43 -20.71 -2.41 0.30
N ALA A 44 -20.88 -2.07 1.59
CA ALA A 44 -21.62 -2.90 2.53
C ALA A 44 -23.12 -3.03 2.16
N ALA A 45 -23.73 -1.97 1.62
CA ALA A 45 -25.12 -2.00 1.14
C ALA A 45 -25.32 -2.89 -0.11
N MET A 46 -24.25 -3.18 -0.85
CA MET A 46 -24.24 -4.05 -2.04
C MET A 46 -24.07 -5.55 -1.70
N VAL A 47 -23.91 -5.90 -0.41
CA VAL A 47 -23.68 -7.27 0.09
C VAL A 47 -24.90 -8.20 -0.09
N ASN A 48 -26.02 -7.70 -0.63
CA ASN A 48 -27.18 -8.51 -1.05
C ASN A 48 -26.94 -9.25 -2.39
N GLY A 49 -25.87 -10.06 -2.46
CA GLY A 49 -25.68 -11.09 -3.48
C GLY A 49 -25.15 -10.63 -4.85
N ILE A 50 -24.75 -9.37 -5.01
CA ILE A 50 -24.05 -8.94 -6.24
C ILE A 50 -22.55 -9.22 -6.07
N PRO A 51 -21.95 -10.09 -6.89
CA PRO A 51 -20.52 -10.38 -6.79
C PRO A 51 -19.70 -9.12 -7.09
N MET A 52 -18.75 -8.82 -6.20
CA MET A 52 -17.79 -7.70 -6.30
C MET A 52 -17.06 -7.60 -7.65
N TYR A 53 -16.95 -8.70 -8.40
CA TYR A 53 -16.34 -8.75 -9.73
C TYR A 53 -17.24 -8.22 -10.86
N ALA A 54 -18.56 -8.18 -10.65
CA ALA A 54 -19.53 -7.66 -11.62
C ALA A 54 -19.61 -6.13 -11.62
N LEU A 55 -19.16 -5.51 -10.52
CA LEU A 55 -18.93 -4.08 -10.40
C LEU A 55 -17.49 -3.82 -10.85
N GLY A 56 -17.25 -3.85 -12.17
CA GLY A 56 -15.97 -3.45 -12.73
C GLY A 56 -15.51 -2.10 -12.17
N ASN A 57 -14.18 -1.91 -12.17
CA ASN A 57 -13.33 -0.83 -11.63
C ASN A 57 -13.82 0.64 -11.60
N THR A 58 -15.03 0.96 -12.04
CA THR A 58 -15.56 2.31 -12.21
C THR A 58 -16.33 2.82 -10.99
N PHE A 59 -17.36 2.15 -10.46
CA PHE A 59 -18.22 2.75 -9.43
C PHE A 59 -17.55 2.98 -8.07
N GLN A 60 -16.60 2.12 -7.71
CA GLN A 60 -15.89 2.18 -6.43
C GLN A 60 -14.81 3.26 -6.39
N MET A 61 -14.25 3.65 -7.54
CA MET A 61 -13.21 4.68 -7.63
C MET A 61 -13.76 6.08 -7.98
N MET A 62 -15.07 6.21 -8.27
CA MET A 62 -15.72 7.47 -8.67
C MET A 62 -15.42 8.66 -7.73
N PRO A 63 -15.51 8.51 -6.38
CA PRO A 63 -15.19 9.62 -5.48
C PRO A 63 -13.72 10.04 -5.56
N LEU A 64 -12.81 9.10 -5.85
CA LEU A 64 -11.39 9.39 -6.03
C LEU A 64 -11.11 10.05 -7.38
N SER A 65 -11.81 9.66 -8.45
CA SER A 65 -11.62 10.21 -9.79
C SER A 65 -12.18 11.62 -9.97
N MET A 66 -13.09 12.06 -9.08
CA MET A 66 -13.60 13.43 -9.06
C MET A 66 -12.73 14.40 -8.25
N LEU A 67 -11.65 13.92 -7.62
CA LEU A 67 -10.70 14.78 -6.92
C LEU A 67 -9.79 15.49 -7.93
N GLU A 68 -9.87 16.81 -7.99
CA GLU A 68 -8.87 17.63 -8.69
C GLU A 68 -7.53 17.58 -7.91
N SER A 69 -6.71 16.59 -8.24
CA SER A 69 -5.41 16.38 -7.61
C SER A 69 -4.42 15.80 -8.60
N ASP A 70 -3.23 16.40 -8.67
CA ASP A 70 -2.09 15.87 -9.45
C ASP A 70 -1.46 14.61 -8.80
N ARG A 71 -2.08 14.06 -7.74
CA ARG A 71 -1.57 12.89 -7.03
C ARG A 71 -2.00 11.61 -7.76
N VAL A 72 -1.01 10.85 -8.22
CA VAL A 72 -1.23 9.54 -8.84
C VAL A 72 -1.17 8.45 -7.77
N LEU A 73 -2.25 7.67 -7.65
CA LEU A 73 -2.29 6.43 -6.89
C LEU A 73 -2.16 5.24 -7.84
N VAL A 74 -1.11 4.45 -7.68
CA VAL A 74 -0.94 3.19 -8.43
C VAL A 74 -1.31 2.03 -7.51
N LEU A 75 -2.39 1.34 -7.86
CA LEU A 75 -2.86 0.13 -7.15
C LEU A 75 -2.48 -1.11 -7.98
N ILE A 76 -1.65 -1.98 -7.40
CA ILE A 76 -1.29 -3.26 -8.00
C ILE A 76 -2.00 -4.37 -7.24
N GLN A 77 -2.98 -5.01 -7.88
CA GLN A 77 -3.65 -6.19 -7.34
C GLN A 77 -3.05 -7.45 -7.96
N LEU A 78 -2.48 -8.32 -7.12
CA LEU A 78 -1.94 -9.60 -7.54
C LEU A 78 -3.06 -10.66 -7.51
N ARG A 79 -3.49 -11.15 -8.67
CA ARG A 79 -4.43 -12.28 -8.78
C ARG A 79 -3.68 -13.59 -8.55
N GLY A 80 -4.20 -14.47 -7.70
CA GLY A 80 -3.58 -15.76 -7.37
C GLY A 80 -3.07 -15.87 -5.92
N GLY A 81 -3.20 -14.81 -5.13
CA GLY A 81 -2.82 -14.80 -3.71
C GLY A 81 -1.32 -14.55 -3.52
N ASN A 82 -0.98 -13.56 -2.69
CA ASN A 82 0.40 -13.39 -2.25
C ASN A 82 0.68 -14.38 -1.10
N ASP A 83 1.82 -15.06 -1.13
CA ASP A 83 2.32 -15.78 0.04
C ASP A 83 2.98 -14.79 1.00
N GLY A 84 2.15 -14.19 1.86
CA GLY A 84 2.59 -13.17 2.82
C GLY A 84 3.74 -13.65 3.72
N LEU A 85 3.73 -14.94 4.08
CA LEU A 85 4.75 -15.55 4.94
C LEU A 85 6.09 -15.76 4.22
N ASN A 86 6.15 -15.68 2.89
CA ASN A 86 7.41 -15.66 2.13
C ASN A 86 7.75 -14.24 1.63
N THR A 87 6.86 -13.26 1.80
CA THR A 87 7.11 -11.85 1.45
C THR A 87 7.71 -11.10 2.62
N VAL A 88 7.10 -11.24 3.81
CA VAL A 88 7.55 -10.66 5.07
C VAL A 88 7.62 -11.80 6.07
N ILE A 89 8.84 -12.20 6.39
CA ILE A 89 9.13 -13.41 7.14
C ILE A 89 9.45 -13.04 8.58
N ASP A 90 8.85 -13.75 9.52
CA ASP A 90 9.24 -13.74 10.93
C ASP A 90 10.56 -14.49 11.08
N ARG A 91 11.63 -13.74 11.29
CA ARG A 91 13.01 -14.20 11.41
C ARG A 91 13.13 -15.08 12.65
N PHE A 92 13.94 -16.13 12.54
CA PHE A 92 14.18 -17.09 13.63
C PHE A 92 12.94 -17.87 14.10
N ASN A 93 11.84 -17.86 13.33
CA ASN A 93 10.65 -18.63 13.66
C ASN A 93 10.80 -20.11 13.23
N SER A 94 11.09 -20.98 14.20
CA SER A 94 11.24 -22.43 13.96
C SER A 94 9.99 -23.10 13.39
N GLU A 95 8.80 -22.62 13.76
CA GLU A 95 7.55 -23.18 13.27
C GLU A 95 7.38 -22.93 11.77
N TYR A 96 7.70 -21.71 11.30
CA TYR A 96 7.71 -21.38 9.88
C TYR A 96 8.61 -22.34 9.07
N TYR A 97 9.81 -22.65 9.56
CA TYR A 97 10.71 -23.60 8.89
C TYR A 97 10.17 -25.03 8.92
N ASN A 98 9.59 -25.46 10.05
CA ASN A 98 9.08 -26.82 10.23
C ASN A 98 7.84 -27.11 9.38
N ILE A 99 6.91 -26.16 9.29
CA ILE A 99 5.66 -26.34 8.53
C ILE A 99 5.85 -26.06 7.03
N ARG A 100 6.99 -25.50 6.61
CA ARG A 100 7.30 -25.14 5.20
C ARG A 100 8.67 -25.65 4.72
N PRO A 101 8.99 -26.94 4.87
CA PRO A 101 10.34 -27.45 4.62
C PRO A 101 10.86 -27.23 3.18
N SER A 102 9.98 -27.13 2.19
CA SER A 102 10.34 -26.88 0.78
C SER A 102 10.23 -25.42 0.33
N LEU A 103 9.56 -24.56 1.12
CA LEU A 103 9.22 -23.19 0.73
C LEU A 103 9.87 -22.14 1.63
N ALA A 104 10.34 -22.51 2.82
CA ALA A 104 10.87 -21.58 3.78
C ALA A 104 12.17 -20.94 3.29
N ILE A 105 12.31 -19.63 3.49
CA ILE A 105 13.52 -18.88 3.15
C ILE A 105 14.37 -18.71 4.41
N THR A 106 15.59 -19.24 4.37
CA THR A 106 16.52 -19.21 5.50
C THR A 106 16.99 -17.80 5.82
N GLU A 107 17.32 -17.54 7.08
CA GLU A 107 17.82 -16.25 7.58
C GLU A 107 18.97 -15.67 6.73
N SER A 108 19.90 -16.50 6.25
CA SER A 108 21.00 -16.09 5.38
C SER A 108 20.56 -15.48 4.03
N ASN A 109 19.33 -15.76 3.60
CA ASN A 109 18.74 -15.29 2.37
C ASN A 109 17.77 -14.12 2.58
N LEU A 110 17.78 -13.52 3.78
CA LEU A 110 16.95 -12.39 4.15
C LEU A 110 17.79 -11.13 4.39
N TRP A 111 17.17 -9.98 4.12
CA TRP A 111 17.58 -8.71 4.69
C TRP A 111 16.56 -8.28 5.75
N ALA A 112 17.05 -7.67 6.83
CA ALA A 112 16.24 -7.29 7.97
C ALA A 112 15.39 -6.04 7.68
N LEU A 113 14.08 -6.16 7.90
CA LEU A 113 13.19 -5.00 8.04
C LEU A 113 13.32 -4.42 9.44
N ASP A 114 13.32 -5.31 10.44
CA ASP A 114 13.52 -5.00 11.86
C ASP A 114 14.12 -6.21 12.59
N GLN A 115 14.07 -6.22 13.92
CA GLN A 115 14.63 -7.31 14.74
C GLN A 115 13.90 -8.66 14.56
N LYS A 116 12.63 -8.64 14.20
CA LYS A 116 11.73 -9.79 14.07
C LYS A 116 11.38 -10.10 12.62
N ASN A 117 11.36 -9.11 11.73
CA ASN A 117 10.90 -9.29 10.36
C ASN A 117 12.02 -9.13 9.34
N GLY A 118 11.96 -9.90 8.26
CA GLY A 118 12.86 -9.82 7.12
C GLY A 118 12.13 -9.99 5.78
N MET A 119 12.79 -9.60 4.70
CA MET A 119 12.34 -9.86 3.34
C MET A 119 13.42 -10.65 2.58
N PRO A 120 13.04 -11.44 1.56
CA PRO A 120 14.00 -12.15 0.72
C PRO A 120 15.01 -11.21 0.05
N ASN A 121 16.24 -11.67 -0.12
CA ASN A 121 17.29 -10.95 -0.87
C ASN A 121 16.90 -10.65 -2.32
N ALA A 122 15.98 -11.42 -2.91
CA ALA A 122 15.37 -11.10 -4.21
C ALA A 122 14.65 -9.74 -4.22
N MET A 123 14.26 -9.23 -3.04
CA MET A 123 13.60 -7.94 -2.84
C MET A 123 14.57 -6.83 -2.38
N ASN A 124 15.89 -7.03 -2.51
CA ASN A 124 16.90 -6.05 -2.11
C ASN A 124 16.73 -4.67 -2.79
N SER A 125 16.11 -4.62 -3.96
CA SER A 125 15.78 -3.36 -4.64
C SER A 125 14.84 -2.45 -3.83
N LEU A 126 14.08 -3.01 -2.87
CA LEU A 126 13.18 -2.26 -1.99
C LEU A 126 13.87 -1.75 -0.72
N LYS A 127 15.03 -2.30 -0.37
CA LYS A 127 15.75 -1.96 0.86
C LYS A 127 16.02 -0.46 1.03
N PRO A 128 16.47 0.29 -0.01
CA PRO A 128 16.65 1.74 0.11
C PRO A 128 15.33 2.46 0.45
N MET A 129 14.20 2.03 -0.12
CA MET A 129 12.90 2.64 0.19
C MET A 129 12.47 2.39 1.63
N TRP A 130 12.81 1.22 2.19
CA TRP A 130 12.58 0.91 3.59
C TRP A 130 13.44 1.78 4.51
N GLU A 131 14.75 1.81 4.26
CA GLU A 131 15.74 2.57 5.07
C GLU A 131 15.48 4.08 5.03
N GLU A 132 15.02 4.61 3.88
CA GLU A 132 14.64 6.01 3.72
C GLU A 132 13.24 6.34 4.27
N GLY A 133 12.53 5.37 4.85
CA GLY A 133 11.18 5.57 5.40
C GLY A 133 10.09 5.80 4.35
N LYS A 134 10.37 5.51 3.08
CA LYS A 134 9.44 5.67 1.94
C LYS A 134 8.54 4.44 1.71
N MET A 135 8.75 3.37 2.46
CA MET A 135 8.00 2.12 2.39
C MET A 135 7.47 1.74 3.77
N LYS A 136 6.28 1.15 3.79
CA LYS A 136 5.67 0.53 4.98
C LYS A 136 5.03 -0.81 4.60
N VAL A 137 5.10 -1.75 5.52
CA VAL A 137 4.40 -3.03 5.46
C VAL A 137 3.20 -2.94 6.40
N ILE A 138 2.03 -3.36 5.92
CA ILE A 138 0.80 -3.44 6.72
C ILE A 138 0.28 -4.87 6.59
N HIS A 139 0.16 -5.57 7.71
CA HIS A 139 -0.38 -6.92 7.78
C HIS A 139 -1.90 -6.89 7.97
N ASN A 140 -2.56 -8.03 7.72
CA ASN A 140 -3.98 -8.26 8.05
C ASN A 140 -4.97 -7.25 7.41
N VAL A 141 -4.69 -6.82 6.18
CA VAL A 141 -5.56 -5.90 5.42
C VAL A 141 -6.80 -6.56 4.79
N GLY A 142 -7.13 -7.79 5.20
CA GLY A 142 -8.33 -8.51 4.75
C GLY A 142 -9.53 -8.25 5.66
N ILE A 143 -10.75 -8.42 5.12
CA ILE A 143 -11.98 -8.44 5.91
C ILE A 143 -12.14 -9.86 6.45
N SER A 144 -12.13 -10.01 7.79
CA SER A 144 -12.58 -11.22 8.48
C SER A 144 -14.08 -11.22 8.67
#